data_AF-A0A4R0EUB9-F1
#
_entry.id   AF-A0A4R0EUB9-F1
#
_cell.length_a   1.000
_cell.length_b   1.000
_cell.length_c   1.000
_cell.angle_alpha   90.00
_cell.angle_beta   90.00
_cell.angle_gamma   90.00
#
_symmetry.space_group_name_H-M   'P 1'
#
loop_
_entity.id
_entity.type
_entity.pdbx_description
1 polymer ?
#
loop_
_entity_poly.entity_id
_entity_poly.type
_entity_poly.pdbx_seq_one_letter_code
_entity_poly.pdbx_strand_id
1 'polypeptide(L)'
;MNKFANSLVFATLCSSMLLTGCDFFKGKKDSAEAEQAAPVVNEWDCSNEAKLKEIKMALQQDYLKKLDKALRNSSYYQADKNLTDTITQHIQFEVKSITTVTEQPDTAKQLECRSELIVKMPKGLQQRAENGYETESCDECDRYGTLNDLLESEAYGLTMQNDQLKGSFDYQLIKTDKEGIQLQLPKENKVLDGLVYITEKAVQLAAYEEENQQYENMRDTQDQKQAEQQELAQKSMDIRQKELNADQKKIVERLNQTWDNFTSEQKAQLQQDQSDWFEKRDVDCKVIAQTSIHNIAEKDRETYQQHYDYWDEQMKAQNQDMQYTKCFNQKTSERIVYLNNVFN
;
A
#
# COMPACT_ATOMS: atom_id res chain seq x y z
N MET A 1 -39.07 29.38 2.16
CA MET A 1 -40.19 28.59 2.67
C MET A 1 -39.62 27.48 3.55
N ASN A 2 -40.04 27.47 4.83
CA ASN A 2 -40.10 26.39 5.84
C ASN A 2 -39.10 25.21 5.81
N LYS A 3 -38.59 24.66 6.91
CA LYS A 3 -38.55 24.95 8.37
C LYS A 3 -37.81 23.76 9.02
N PHE A 4 -37.45 23.94 10.31
CA PHE A 4 -37.14 22.95 11.36
C PHE A 4 -35.66 22.57 11.57
N ALA A 5 -35.12 22.50 12.79
CA ALA A 5 -35.46 23.08 14.10
C ALA A 5 -34.31 22.71 15.07
N ASN A 6 -33.93 23.67 15.93
CA ASN A 6 -33.02 23.52 17.06
C ASN A 6 -33.56 22.56 18.15
N SER A 7 -32.66 21.97 18.93
CA SER A 7 -32.86 21.84 20.38
C SER A 7 -31.53 21.82 21.12
N LEU A 8 -31.38 22.81 22.01
CA LEU A 8 -30.27 23.06 22.91
C LEU A 8 -30.92 23.12 24.30
N VAL A 9 -30.57 22.22 25.20
CA VAL A 9 -31.18 22.12 26.53
C VAL A 9 -30.19 22.66 27.57
N PHE A 10 -30.49 23.87 28.05
CA PHE A 10 -29.98 24.42 29.30
C PHE A 10 -30.87 23.95 30.45
N ALA A 11 -30.29 23.39 31.51
CA ALA A 11 -30.99 23.12 32.76
C ALA A 11 -30.33 23.91 33.90
N THR A 12 -30.95 25.04 34.24
CA THR A 12 -30.68 25.85 35.42
C THR A 12 -31.86 25.68 36.36
N LEU A 13 -31.64 25.31 37.62
CA LEU A 13 -32.67 25.35 38.66
C LEU A 13 -32.09 25.96 39.94
N CYS A 14 -32.71 27.06 40.35
CA CYS A 14 -32.43 27.85 41.53
C CYS A 14 -33.15 27.31 42.78
N SER A 15 -32.46 27.41 43.93
CA SER A 15 -32.89 27.93 45.24
C SER A 15 -34.22 27.49 45.87
N SER A 16 -34.15 26.98 47.10
CA SER A 16 -34.77 27.63 48.29
C SER A 16 -34.37 26.97 49.61
N MET A 17 -34.30 27.83 50.63
CA MET A 17 -33.82 27.64 52.00
C MET A 17 -34.77 26.82 52.88
N LEU A 18 -34.22 26.18 53.93
CA LEU A 18 -34.84 26.19 55.27
C LEU A 18 -33.76 26.21 56.36
N LEU A 19 -33.70 27.32 57.09
CA LEU A 19 -33.17 27.43 58.45
C LEU A 19 -34.30 27.09 59.43
N THR A 20 -34.02 26.36 60.50
CA THR A 20 -34.51 26.63 61.88
C THR A 20 -33.82 25.66 62.84
N GLY A 21 -33.25 26.21 63.91
CA GLY A 21 -32.57 25.45 64.97
C GLY A 21 -33.47 25.14 66.17
N CYS A 22 -32.89 24.44 67.15
CA CYS A 22 -33.21 24.57 68.57
C CYS A 22 -31.99 24.12 69.40
N ASP A 23 -31.52 25.04 70.24
CA ASP A 23 -30.61 24.83 71.36
C ASP A 23 -31.16 23.80 72.36
N PHE A 24 -30.27 23.00 72.98
CA PHE A 24 -30.10 22.88 74.44
C PHE A 24 -29.13 21.73 74.80
N PHE A 25 -27.94 22.07 75.33
CA PHE A 25 -27.42 21.66 76.65
C PHE A 25 -25.90 21.88 76.74
N LYS A 26 -25.48 22.70 77.73
CA LYS A 26 -24.09 22.90 78.15
C LYS A 26 -23.60 21.71 78.98
N GLY A 27 -22.34 21.32 78.76
CA GLY A 27 -21.55 20.51 79.69
C GLY A 27 -20.08 20.46 79.26
N LYS A 28 -19.23 21.31 79.87
CA LYS A 28 -17.78 21.34 79.66
C LYS A 28 -17.11 20.01 80.09
N LYS A 29 -16.15 19.54 79.30
CA LYS A 29 -14.85 19.05 79.80
C LYS A 29 -13.81 19.09 78.69
N ASP A 30 -12.73 19.81 78.96
CA ASP A 30 -11.50 19.79 78.17
C ASP A 30 -10.94 18.37 78.10
N SER A 31 -10.56 17.93 76.91
CA SER A 31 -9.66 16.81 76.68
C SER A 31 -8.95 17.07 75.37
N ALA A 32 -7.66 17.38 75.49
CA ALA A 32 -6.74 17.61 74.40
C ALA A 32 -6.61 16.37 73.50
N GLU A 33 -6.51 16.65 72.19
CA GLU A 33 -5.59 16.03 71.24
C GLU A 33 -5.58 14.49 71.14
N ALA A 34 -6.27 14.01 70.11
CA ALA A 34 -5.64 13.19 69.08
C ALA A 34 -6.42 13.37 67.77
N GLU A 35 -6.30 14.55 67.14
CA GLU A 35 -6.45 14.60 65.69
C GLU A 35 -5.38 13.68 65.12
N GLN A 36 -5.80 12.53 64.60
CA GLN A 36 -4.99 11.73 63.71
C GLN A 36 -4.66 12.63 62.53
N ALA A 37 -3.48 13.24 62.56
CA ALA A 37 -2.93 13.96 61.42
C ALA A 37 -2.99 13.03 60.22
N ALA A 38 -3.79 13.40 59.22
CA ALA A 38 -3.67 12.83 57.90
C ALA A 38 -2.18 12.92 57.51
N PRO A 39 -1.58 11.87 56.93
CA PRO A 39 -0.18 11.91 56.53
C PRO A 39 0.01 13.14 55.63
N VAL A 40 0.97 13.98 55.99
CA VAL A 40 1.38 15.12 55.17
C VAL A 40 1.77 14.56 53.82
N VAL A 41 0.95 14.80 52.79
CA VAL A 41 1.24 14.38 51.43
C VAL A 41 2.46 15.18 50.98
N ASN A 42 3.62 14.52 50.90
CA ASN A 42 4.82 15.16 50.37
C ASN A 42 4.61 15.40 48.86
N GLU A 43 4.46 16.66 48.47
CA GLU A 43 4.31 17.06 47.08
C GLU A 43 5.62 16.90 46.30
N TRP A 44 6.76 16.84 46.99
CA TRP A 44 8.10 16.63 46.45
C TRP A 44 8.48 15.14 46.43
N ASP A 45 7.70 14.36 45.69
CA ASP A 45 7.88 12.92 45.52
C ASP A 45 7.58 12.54 44.07
N CYS A 46 8.47 11.75 43.46
CA CYS A 46 8.24 11.20 42.13
C CYS A 46 6.95 10.37 42.07
N SER A 47 6.56 9.70 43.17
CA SER A 47 5.37 8.85 43.24
C SER A 47 4.10 9.60 43.66
N ASN A 48 4.12 10.94 43.68
CA ASN A 48 2.98 11.73 44.08
C ASN A 48 1.77 11.54 43.14
N GLU A 49 0.65 11.03 43.66
CA GLU A 49 -0.56 10.71 42.88
C GLU A 49 -1.16 11.90 42.11
N ALA A 50 -1.10 13.11 42.66
CA ALA A 50 -1.60 14.29 41.98
C ALA A 50 -0.74 14.61 40.74
N LYS A 51 0.59 14.47 40.85
CA LYS A 51 1.51 14.62 39.72
C LYS A 51 1.39 13.47 38.71
N LEU A 52 1.18 12.23 39.14
CA LEU A 52 0.91 11.12 38.23
C LEU A 52 -0.40 11.33 37.45
N LYS A 53 -1.42 11.93 38.06
CA LYS A 53 -2.65 12.31 37.36
C LYS A 53 -2.39 13.41 36.32
N GLU A 54 -1.59 14.43 36.66
CA GLU A 54 -1.16 15.49 35.75
C GLU A 54 -0.43 14.90 34.52
N ILE A 55 0.52 13.98 34.76
CA ILE A 55 1.23 13.23 33.71
C ILE A 55 0.25 12.52 32.76
N LYS A 56 -0.70 11.74 33.31
CA LYS A 56 -1.67 10.98 32.49
C LYS A 56 -2.53 11.89 31.62
N MET A 57 -2.98 13.04 32.16
CA MET A 57 -3.77 14.01 31.40
C MET A 57 -2.95 14.65 30.27
N ALA A 58 -1.70 15.02 30.53
CA ALA A 58 -0.80 15.57 29.54
C ALA A 58 -0.48 14.56 28.43
N LEU A 59 -0.20 13.30 28.78
CA LEU A 59 0.04 12.21 27.82
C LEU A 59 -1.17 11.98 26.91
N GLN A 60 -2.40 12.00 27.46
CA GLN A 60 -3.61 11.88 26.65
C GLN A 60 -3.74 13.04 25.66
N GLN A 61 -3.49 14.28 26.08
CA GLN A 61 -3.57 15.45 25.20
C GLN A 61 -2.51 15.40 24.09
N ASP A 62 -1.27 15.05 24.44
CA ASP A 62 -0.18 14.93 23.48
C ASP A 62 -0.41 13.80 22.48
N TYR A 63 -0.92 12.66 22.94
CA TYR A 63 -1.34 11.56 22.07
C TYR A 63 -2.38 12.04 21.04
N LEU A 64 -3.47 12.66 21.49
CA LEU A 64 -4.54 13.14 20.60
C LEU A 64 -4.01 14.13 19.57
N LYS A 65 -3.15 15.06 19.98
CA LYS A 65 -2.54 16.06 19.10
C LYS A 65 -1.61 15.43 18.07
N LYS A 66 -0.80 14.45 18.47
CA LYS A 66 0.11 13.74 17.56
C LYS A 66 -0.67 12.87 16.57
N LEU A 67 -1.69 12.14 17.03
CA LEU A 67 -2.56 11.33 16.19
C LEU A 67 -3.27 12.17 15.14
N ASP A 68 -3.90 13.27 15.56
CA ASP A 68 -4.58 14.20 14.67
C ASP A 68 -3.62 14.79 13.61
N LYS A 69 -2.35 15.05 13.98
CA LYS A 69 -1.32 15.42 13.01
C LYS A 69 -0.95 14.27 12.06
N ALA A 70 -0.77 13.06 12.56
CA ALA A 70 -0.43 11.89 11.74
C ALA A 70 -1.52 11.61 10.71
N LEU A 71 -2.78 11.52 11.14
CA LEU A 71 -3.93 11.26 10.27
C LEU A 71 -4.13 12.33 9.18
N ARG A 72 -3.78 13.60 9.47
CA ARG A 72 -3.78 14.66 8.45
C ARG A 72 -2.62 14.57 7.46
N ASN A 73 -1.46 14.11 7.92
CA ASN A 73 -0.29 13.96 7.07
C ASN A 73 -0.42 12.75 6.14
N SER A 74 -1.11 11.71 6.59
CA SER A 74 -1.49 10.53 5.81
C SER A 74 -2.78 10.77 5.01
N SER A 75 -2.93 11.95 4.39
CA SER A 75 -4.18 12.38 3.75
C SER A 75 -4.63 11.51 2.57
N TYR A 76 -3.72 10.66 2.06
CA TYR A 76 -4.01 9.67 1.03
C TYR A 76 -4.94 8.56 1.52
N TYR A 77 -4.87 8.21 2.82
CA TYR A 77 -5.67 7.12 3.40
C TYR A 77 -6.73 7.66 4.35
N GLN A 78 -7.99 7.38 4.04
CA GLN A 78 -9.11 7.78 4.88
C GLN A 78 -9.13 6.99 6.19
N ALA A 79 -9.07 7.70 7.31
CA ALA A 79 -9.22 7.10 8.64
C ALA A 79 -10.71 6.90 9.00
N ASP A 80 -11.02 5.77 9.62
CA ASP A 80 -12.33 5.54 10.25
C ASP A 80 -12.46 6.41 11.51
N LYS A 81 -13.27 7.47 11.42
CA LYS A 81 -13.49 8.42 12.52
C LYS A 81 -14.17 7.78 13.73
N ASN A 82 -15.15 6.91 13.52
CA ASN A 82 -15.87 6.27 14.63
C ASN A 82 -14.94 5.33 15.39
N LEU A 83 -14.09 4.60 14.67
CA LEU A 83 -13.07 3.75 15.27
C LEU A 83 -12.00 4.59 15.98
N THR A 84 -11.56 5.69 15.37
CA THR A 84 -10.61 6.64 15.99
C THR A 84 -11.13 7.15 17.33
N ASP A 85 -12.38 7.61 17.38
CA ASP A 85 -13.03 8.08 18.60
C ASP A 85 -13.14 6.95 19.65
N THR A 86 -13.51 5.74 19.21
CA THR A 86 -13.61 4.57 20.09
C THR A 86 -12.26 4.22 20.71
N ILE A 87 -11.19 4.19 19.91
CA ILE A 87 -9.84 3.86 20.38
C ILE A 87 -9.37 4.92 21.38
N THR A 88 -9.47 6.20 21.01
CA THR A 88 -8.94 7.31 21.82
C THR A 88 -9.63 7.44 23.17
N GLN A 89 -10.90 7.06 23.29
CA GLN A 89 -11.66 7.04 24.56
C GLN A 89 -11.27 5.88 25.49
N HIS A 90 -10.74 4.79 24.95
CA HIS A 90 -10.47 3.55 25.70
C HIS A 90 -8.98 3.28 25.96
N ILE A 91 -8.10 4.17 25.49
CA ILE A 91 -6.68 4.16 25.85
C ILE A 91 -6.50 4.60 27.30
N GLN A 92 -5.64 3.88 28.03
CA GLN A 92 -5.31 4.20 29.42
C GLN A 92 -3.81 4.24 29.64
N PHE A 93 -3.33 5.31 30.26
CA PHE A 93 -1.92 5.49 30.61
C PHE A 93 -1.66 5.11 32.08
N GLU A 94 -0.65 4.27 32.29
CA GLU A 94 -0.14 3.89 33.61
C GLU A 94 1.36 4.19 33.70
N VAL A 95 1.77 4.84 34.80
CA VAL A 95 3.18 5.07 35.12
C VAL A 95 3.52 4.13 36.27
N LYS A 96 4.49 3.24 36.08
CA LYS A 96 4.90 2.21 37.06
C LYS A 96 6.40 2.21 37.27
N SER A 97 6.85 1.45 38.26
CA SER A 97 8.28 1.25 38.56
C SER A 97 9.02 2.57 38.78
N ILE A 98 8.35 3.51 39.45
CA ILE A 98 8.84 4.88 39.67
C ILE A 98 10.00 4.86 40.65
N THR A 99 11.11 5.48 40.26
CA THR A 99 12.33 5.60 41.06
C THR A 99 12.87 7.02 40.98
N THR A 100 13.23 7.60 42.12
CA THR A 100 13.98 8.87 42.17
C THR A 100 15.47 8.62 41.93
N VAL A 101 16.04 9.27 40.93
CA VAL A 101 17.46 9.12 40.52
C VAL A 101 18.35 10.20 41.14
N THR A 102 17.77 11.34 41.53
CA THR A 102 18.51 12.47 42.10
C THR A 102 19.18 12.12 43.42
N GLU A 103 20.46 12.44 43.54
CA GLU A 103 21.21 12.39 44.80
C GLU A 103 20.72 13.47 45.78
N GLN A 104 20.49 13.09 47.05
CA GLN A 104 19.97 13.98 48.09
C GLN A 104 18.65 14.68 47.70
N PRO A 105 17.56 13.93 47.47
CA PRO A 105 16.30 14.46 46.94
C PRO A 105 15.67 15.56 47.81
N ASP A 106 15.86 15.51 49.13
CA ASP A 106 15.24 16.45 50.07
C ASP A 106 15.73 17.89 49.89
N THR A 107 17.01 18.07 49.53
CA THR A 107 17.65 19.39 49.36
C THR A 107 17.70 19.83 47.90
N ALA A 108 17.42 18.92 46.97
CA ALA A 108 17.48 19.19 45.54
C ALA A 108 16.41 20.21 45.09
N LYS A 109 16.74 20.98 44.05
CA LYS A 109 15.81 21.86 43.33
C LYS A 109 15.08 21.16 42.18
N GLN A 110 15.57 20.00 41.77
CA GLN A 110 15.05 19.18 40.69
C GLN A 110 15.08 17.71 41.14
N LEU A 111 13.98 16.99 40.94
CA LEU A 111 13.95 15.53 41.03
C LEU A 111 13.90 14.95 39.62
N GLU A 112 14.80 14.02 39.35
CA GLU A 112 14.79 13.17 38.17
C GLU A 112 14.10 11.86 38.54
N CYS A 113 13.02 11.56 37.83
CA CYS A 113 12.19 10.40 38.06
C CYS A 113 12.31 9.46 36.86
N ARG A 114 12.71 8.21 37.11
CA ARG A 114 12.73 7.15 36.11
C ARG A 114 11.53 6.24 36.34
N SER A 115 10.85 5.87 35.27
CA SER A 115 9.68 5.01 35.34
C SER A 115 9.45 4.22 34.05
N GLU A 116 8.46 3.34 34.07
CA GLU A 116 7.93 2.65 32.90
C GLU A 116 6.54 3.23 32.57
N LEU A 117 6.34 3.61 31.31
CA LEU A 117 5.03 3.97 30.79
C LEU A 117 4.40 2.75 30.14
N ILE A 118 3.22 2.38 30.63
CA ILE A 118 2.39 1.31 30.09
C ILE A 118 1.13 1.94 29.53
N VAL A 119 0.86 1.70 28.26
CA VAL A 119 -0.39 2.05 27.61
C VAL A 119 -1.23 0.79 27.49
N LYS A 120 -2.41 0.79 28.11
CA LYS A 120 -3.42 -0.24 27.88
C LYS A 120 -4.28 0.18 26.70
N MET A 121 -4.26 -0.63 25.67
CA MET A 121 -5.02 -0.42 24.44
C MET A 121 -6.35 -1.18 24.49
N PRO A 122 -7.37 -0.74 23.72
CA PRO A 122 -8.58 -1.50 23.52
C PRO A 122 -8.26 -2.90 22.96
N LYS A 123 -9.03 -3.90 23.40
CA LYS A 123 -8.80 -5.29 22.98
C LYS A 123 -8.85 -5.43 21.46
N GLY A 124 -7.84 -6.08 20.89
CA GLY A 124 -7.73 -6.34 19.45
C GLY A 124 -7.18 -5.17 18.63
N LEU A 125 -6.86 -4.03 19.25
CA LEU A 125 -6.21 -2.92 18.55
C LEU A 125 -4.85 -3.34 18.01
N GLN A 126 -4.07 -4.10 18.81
CA GLN A 126 -2.77 -4.62 18.39
C GLN A 126 -2.87 -5.41 17.08
N GLN A 127 -3.75 -6.41 17.03
CA GLN A 127 -3.93 -7.24 15.84
C GLN A 127 -4.42 -6.42 14.64
N ARG A 128 -5.34 -5.47 14.85
CA ARG A 128 -5.84 -4.65 13.76
C ARG A 128 -4.75 -3.75 13.17
N ALA A 129 -3.89 -3.20 14.03
CA ALA A 129 -2.76 -2.40 13.58
C ALA A 129 -1.74 -3.24 12.82
N GLU A 130 -1.49 -4.48 13.26
CA GLU A 130 -0.65 -5.46 12.55
C GLU A 130 -1.19 -5.70 11.14
N ASN A 131 -2.47 -6.02 11.00
CA ASN A 131 -3.11 -6.20 9.70
C ASN A 131 -2.99 -4.93 8.83
N GLY A 132 -3.15 -3.74 9.44
CA GLY A 132 -3.00 -2.47 8.73
C GLY A 132 -1.58 -2.26 8.21
N TYR A 133 -0.58 -2.60 9.02
CA TYR A 133 0.83 -2.54 8.64
C TYR A 133 1.16 -3.51 7.50
N GLU A 134 0.64 -4.74 7.55
CA GLU A 134 0.83 -5.74 6.50
C GLU A 134 0.12 -5.37 5.20
N THR A 135 -1.09 -4.79 5.29
CA THR A 135 -1.94 -4.50 4.12
C THR A 135 -1.52 -3.22 3.40
N GLU A 136 -0.98 -2.23 4.11
CA GLU A 136 -0.53 -0.99 3.49
C GLU A 136 0.51 -1.30 2.39
N SER A 137 0.23 -0.90 1.15
CA SER A 137 1.17 -1.09 0.05
C SER A 137 2.50 -0.39 0.34
N CYS A 138 3.61 -1.06 0.00
CA CYS A 138 4.92 -0.45 0.06
C CYS A 138 5.87 -1.03 -0.99
N ASP A 139 5.91 -0.40 -2.15
CA ASP A 139 6.70 -0.88 -3.29
C ASP A 139 8.22 -0.62 -3.15
N GLU A 140 8.65 0.25 -2.22
CA GLU A 140 10.05 0.67 -2.08
C GLU A 140 10.51 0.91 -0.62
N CYS A 141 10.03 0.15 0.37
CA CYS A 141 10.55 0.28 1.74
C CYS A 141 11.18 -0.99 2.30
N ASP A 142 12.30 -0.81 3.00
CA ASP A 142 12.86 -1.80 3.93
C ASP A 142 11.93 -1.90 5.14
N ARG A 143 10.86 -2.68 5.00
CA ARG A 143 9.95 -2.96 6.12
C ARG A 143 10.54 -4.02 7.04
N TYR A 144 10.30 -3.84 8.33
CA TYR A 144 10.42 -4.94 9.29
C TYR A 144 9.35 -5.99 8.97
N GLY A 145 9.55 -7.22 9.43
CA GLY A 145 8.62 -8.32 9.15
C GLY A 145 7.21 -8.01 9.67
N THR A 146 7.11 -7.62 10.93
CA THR A 146 5.86 -7.25 11.60
C THR A 146 5.93 -5.84 12.19
N LEU A 147 4.76 -5.24 12.46
CA LEU A 147 4.65 -4.02 13.25
C LEU A 147 5.28 -4.22 14.63
N ASN A 148 5.14 -5.41 15.23
CA ASN A 148 5.80 -5.73 16.49
C ASN A 148 7.34 -5.65 16.37
N ASP A 149 7.93 -6.23 15.31
CA ASP A 149 9.38 -6.17 15.09
C ASP A 149 9.88 -4.72 14.93
N LEU A 150 9.09 -3.88 14.24
CA LEU A 150 9.39 -2.44 14.12
C LEU A 150 9.38 -1.75 15.49
N LEU A 151 8.40 -2.02 16.34
CA LEU A 151 8.27 -1.41 17.66
C LEU A 151 9.35 -1.91 18.64
N GLU A 152 9.79 -3.16 18.49
CA GLU A 152 10.88 -3.75 19.29
C GLU A 152 12.27 -3.37 18.78
N SER A 153 12.38 -2.82 17.56
CA SER A 153 13.64 -2.37 16.99
C SER A 153 14.34 -1.31 17.86
N GLU A 154 15.66 -1.16 17.69
CA GLU A 154 16.46 -0.15 18.41
C GLU A 154 15.93 1.29 18.22
N ALA A 155 15.21 1.56 17.13
CA ALA A 155 14.65 2.88 16.84
C ALA A 155 13.52 3.28 17.82
N TYR A 156 12.78 2.30 18.33
CA TYR A 156 11.66 2.48 19.24
C TYR A 156 11.96 1.96 20.65
N GLY A 157 12.56 0.77 20.77
CA GLY A 157 12.89 0.14 22.05
C GLY A 157 11.66 -0.12 22.92
N LEU A 158 10.53 -0.47 22.29
CA LEU A 158 9.24 -0.70 22.95
C LEU A 158 8.96 -2.19 23.06
N THR A 159 7.99 -2.55 23.89
CA THR A 159 7.47 -3.91 23.95
C THR A 159 5.97 -3.87 23.79
N MET A 160 5.42 -4.65 22.86
CA MET A 160 3.98 -4.73 22.60
C MET A 160 3.47 -6.15 22.84
N GLN A 161 2.61 -6.32 23.85
CA GLN A 161 2.06 -7.63 24.18
C GLN A 161 0.71 -7.50 24.88
N ASN A 162 -0.25 -8.36 24.52
CA ASN A 162 -1.58 -8.43 25.14
C ASN A 162 -2.30 -7.07 25.16
N ASP A 163 -2.31 -6.37 24.02
CA ASP A 163 -2.88 -5.03 23.88
C ASP A 163 -2.27 -4.02 24.88
N GLN A 164 -1.00 -4.20 25.25
CA GLN A 164 -0.24 -3.24 26.05
C GLN A 164 1.03 -2.84 25.32
N LEU A 165 1.29 -1.54 25.26
CA LEU A 165 2.55 -0.98 24.78
C LEU A 165 3.34 -0.45 25.98
N LYS A 166 4.60 -0.86 26.09
CA LYS A 166 5.47 -0.52 27.22
C LYS A 166 6.77 0.10 26.75
N GLY A 167 7.30 1.02 27.53
CA GLY A 167 8.62 1.58 27.31
C GLY A 167 9.08 2.45 28.47
N SER A 168 10.36 2.83 28.43
CA SER A 168 10.95 3.72 29.43
C SER A 168 10.33 5.12 29.37
N PHE A 169 10.12 5.73 30.54
CA PHE A 169 9.54 7.06 30.65
C PHE A 169 10.18 7.82 31.82
N ASP A 170 10.93 8.86 31.47
CA ASP A 170 11.62 9.71 32.44
C ASP A 170 10.95 11.09 32.49
N TYR A 171 10.76 11.64 33.69
CA TYR A 171 10.18 12.97 33.91
C TYR A 171 10.88 13.68 35.07
N GLN A 172 10.65 14.98 35.17
CA GLN A 172 11.28 15.81 36.20
C GLN A 172 10.25 16.61 36.99
N LEU A 173 10.52 16.78 38.28
CA LEU A 173 9.82 17.72 39.16
C LEU A 173 10.79 18.86 39.50
N ILE A 174 10.35 20.11 39.35
CA ILE A 174 11.21 21.28 39.55
C ILE A 174 10.54 22.22 40.56
N LYS A 175 11.28 22.61 41.61
CA LYS A 175 10.85 23.65 42.55
C LYS A 175 10.87 24.99 41.83
N THR A 176 9.77 25.72 41.92
CA THR A 176 9.63 27.07 41.36
C THR A 176 9.93 28.14 42.41
N ASP A 177 10.24 29.35 41.97
CA ASP A 177 10.58 30.50 42.84
C ASP A 177 9.43 30.94 43.78
N LYS A 178 8.22 30.43 43.58
CA LYS A 178 7.00 30.76 44.34
C LYS A 178 6.48 29.60 45.20
N GLU A 179 7.37 28.72 45.67
CA GLU A 179 7.04 27.53 46.48
C GLU A 179 6.20 26.45 45.77
N GLY A 180 5.91 26.58 44.47
CA GLY A 180 5.19 25.57 43.68
C GLY A 180 6.11 24.52 43.03
N ILE A 181 5.56 23.37 42.62
CA ILE A 181 6.28 22.31 41.91
C ILE A 181 5.78 22.19 40.47
N GLN A 182 6.70 22.38 39.51
CA GLN A 182 6.46 22.22 38.09
C GLN A 182 6.82 20.81 37.63
N LEU A 183 5.94 20.19 36.83
CA LEU A 183 6.21 18.96 36.12
C LEU A 183 6.86 19.28 34.76
N GLN A 184 7.94 18.58 34.43
CA GLN A 184 8.56 18.62 33.12
C GLN A 184 8.57 17.21 32.52
N LEU A 185 7.87 17.09 31.38
CA LEU A 185 7.78 15.87 30.60
C LEU A 185 8.90 15.81 29.55
N PRO A 186 9.28 14.60 29.09
CA PRO A 186 10.27 14.46 28.04
C PRO A 186 9.69 15.00 26.73
N LYS A 187 10.53 15.71 25.95
CA LYS A 187 10.12 16.27 24.65
C LYS A 187 9.81 15.18 23.63
N GLU A 188 10.57 14.10 23.69
CA GLU A 188 10.38 12.91 22.86
C GLU A 188 9.84 11.78 23.73
N ASN A 189 8.86 11.06 23.20
CA ASN A 189 8.22 9.96 23.91
C ASN A 189 7.93 8.85 22.92
N LYS A 190 8.82 7.86 22.88
CA LYS A 190 8.74 6.73 21.95
C LYS A 190 7.47 5.91 22.14
N VAL A 191 6.99 5.77 23.38
CA VAL A 191 5.72 5.06 23.66
C VAL A 191 4.55 5.79 23.00
N LEU A 192 4.51 7.13 23.08
CA LEU A 192 3.49 7.92 22.38
C LEU A 192 3.63 7.82 20.87
N ASP A 193 4.85 7.89 20.34
CA ASP A 193 5.08 7.80 18.90
C ASP A 193 4.66 6.42 18.35
N GLY A 194 4.98 5.35 19.07
CA GLY A 194 4.53 3.99 18.76
C GLY A 194 3.00 3.85 18.84
N LEU A 195 2.37 4.39 19.88
CA LEU A 195 0.91 4.35 20.05
C LEU A 195 0.17 5.08 18.92
N VAL A 196 0.69 6.23 18.50
CA VAL A 196 0.16 6.99 17.36
C VAL A 196 0.24 6.15 16.10
N TYR A 197 1.40 5.53 15.83
CA TYR A 197 1.60 4.69 14.66
C TYR A 197 0.69 3.46 14.64
N ILE A 198 0.56 2.76 15.78
CA ILE A 198 -0.40 1.64 15.95
C ILE A 198 -1.81 2.09 15.60
N THR A 199 -2.24 3.24 16.14
CA THR A 199 -3.59 3.74 15.95
C THR A 199 -3.83 4.14 14.49
N GLU A 200 -2.87 4.83 13.87
CA GLU A 200 -2.90 5.21 12.45
C GLU A 200 -3.12 3.98 11.55
N LYS A 201 -2.29 2.93 11.71
CA LYS A 201 -2.45 1.68 10.93
C LYS A 201 -3.79 1.02 11.15
N ALA A 202 -4.27 0.97 12.39
CA ALA A 202 -5.55 0.35 12.69
C ALA A 202 -6.75 1.11 12.08
N VAL A 203 -6.74 2.44 12.11
CA VAL A 203 -7.87 3.24 11.61
C VAL A 203 -7.87 3.39 10.08
N GLN A 204 -6.74 3.12 9.43
CA GLN A 204 -6.60 3.18 7.97
C GLN A 204 -6.67 1.83 7.26
N LEU A 205 -6.73 0.71 8.00
CA LEU A 205 -6.81 -0.64 7.43
C LEU A 205 -7.82 -0.77 6.28
N ALA A 206 -9.03 -0.25 6.45
CA ALA A 206 -10.07 -0.35 5.41
C ALA A 206 -9.70 0.41 4.12
N ALA A 207 -8.98 1.53 4.23
CA ALA A 207 -8.49 2.27 3.07
C ALA A 207 -7.37 1.52 2.35
N TYR A 208 -6.49 0.83 3.09
CA TYR A 208 -5.46 -0.03 2.51
C TYR A 208 -6.09 -1.22 1.76
N GLU A 209 -7.10 -1.87 2.36
CA GLU A 209 -7.84 -2.97 1.73
C GLU A 209 -8.54 -2.52 0.43
N GLU A 210 -9.18 -1.35 0.45
CA GLU A 210 -9.84 -0.78 -0.72
C GLU A 210 -8.85 -0.49 -1.85
N GLU A 211 -7.70 0.10 -1.54
CA GLU A 211 -6.67 0.40 -2.53
C GLU A 211 -6.14 -0.88 -3.19
N ASN A 212 -5.78 -1.89 -2.39
CA ASN A 212 -5.30 -3.18 -2.90
C ASN A 212 -6.35 -3.84 -3.81
N GLN A 213 -7.62 -3.81 -3.42
CA GLN A 213 -8.71 -4.33 -4.23
C GLN A 213 -8.86 -3.56 -5.56
N GLN A 214 -8.67 -2.23 -5.55
CA GLN A 214 -8.69 -1.43 -6.78
C GLN A 214 -7.54 -1.83 -7.73
N TYR A 215 -6.34 -2.04 -7.21
CA TYR A 215 -5.21 -2.51 -8.02
C TYR A 215 -5.45 -3.90 -8.63
N GLU A 216 -5.98 -4.85 -7.84
CA GLU A 216 -6.33 -6.18 -8.34
C GLU A 216 -7.37 -6.09 -9.47
N ASN A 217 -8.44 -5.33 -9.27
CA ASN A 217 -9.47 -5.12 -10.30
C ASN A 217 -8.92 -4.47 -11.58
N MET A 218 -8.01 -3.51 -11.43
CA MET A 218 -7.34 -2.88 -12.58
C MET A 218 -6.47 -3.87 -13.34
N ARG A 219 -5.70 -4.71 -12.62
CA ARG A 219 -4.89 -5.77 -13.24
C ARG A 219 -5.76 -6.76 -14.00
N ASP A 220 -6.82 -7.26 -13.38
CA ASP A 220 -7.73 -8.22 -14.02
C ASP A 220 -8.41 -7.63 -15.26
N THR A 221 -8.78 -6.34 -15.21
CA THR A 221 -9.35 -5.64 -16.37
C THR A 221 -8.33 -5.49 -17.50
N GLN A 222 -7.06 -5.22 -17.18
CA GLN A 222 -5.99 -5.12 -18.17
C GLN A 222 -5.69 -6.49 -18.79
N ASP A 223 -5.63 -7.54 -17.99
CA ASP A 223 -5.40 -8.92 -18.45
C ASP A 223 -6.53 -9.37 -19.39
N GLN A 224 -7.80 -9.07 -19.07
CA GLN A 224 -8.93 -9.35 -19.95
C GLN A 224 -8.81 -8.61 -21.29
N LYS A 225 -8.50 -7.31 -21.28
CA LYS A 225 -8.31 -6.53 -22.51
C LYS A 225 -7.15 -7.06 -23.34
N GLN A 226 -6.05 -7.44 -22.71
CA GLN A 226 -4.90 -8.02 -23.39
C GLN A 226 -5.27 -9.35 -24.07
N ALA A 227 -6.00 -10.22 -23.37
CA ALA A 227 -6.47 -11.49 -23.93
C ALA A 227 -7.40 -11.29 -25.13
N GLU A 228 -8.33 -10.34 -25.06
CA GLU A 228 -9.21 -9.99 -26.20
C GLU A 228 -8.42 -9.51 -27.42
N GLN A 229 -7.41 -8.65 -27.21
CA GLN A 229 -6.54 -8.17 -28.30
C GLN A 229 -5.70 -9.30 -28.91
N GLN A 230 -5.18 -10.21 -28.07
CA GLN A 230 -4.44 -11.39 -28.53
C GLN A 230 -5.34 -12.32 -29.36
N GLU A 231 -6.59 -12.55 -28.94
CA GLU A 231 -7.55 -13.35 -29.72
C GLU A 231 -7.85 -12.73 -31.10
N LEU A 232 -8.05 -11.42 -31.15
CA LEU A 232 -8.27 -10.70 -32.40
C LEU A 232 -7.03 -10.75 -33.32
N ALA A 233 -5.83 -10.60 -32.76
CA ALA A 233 -4.58 -10.72 -33.49
C ALA A 233 -4.44 -12.13 -34.11
N GLN A 234 -4.67 -13.18 -33.31
CA GLN A 234 -4.63 -14.57 -33.78
C GLN A 234 -5.60 -14.81 -34.94
N LYS A 235 -6.86 -14.37 -34.80
CA LYS A 235 -7.87 -14.52 -35.87
C LYS A 235 -7.45 -13.83 -37.17
N SER A 236 -6.87 -12.63 -37.08
CA SER A 236 -6.36 -11.90 -38.24
C SER A 236 -5.23 -12.66 -38.94
N MET A 237 -4.31 -13.25 -38.17
CA MET A 237 -3.23 -14.08 -38.67
C MET A 237 -3.74 -15.36 -39.35
N ASP A 238 -4.70 -16.05 -38.73
CA ASP A 238 -5.27 -17.28 -39.27
C ASP A 238 -5.99 -17.06 -40.60
N ILE A 239 -6.76 -15.98 -40.70
CA ILE A 239 -7.43 -15.59 -41.94
C ILE A 239 -6.38 -15.33 -43.03
N ARG A 240 -5.36 -14.54 -42.71
CA ARG A 240 -4.34 -14.17 -43.69
C ARG A 240 -3.47 -15.36 -44.11
N GLN A 241 -3.11 -16.25 -43.20
CA GLN A 241 -2.41 -17.49 -43.51
C GLN A 241 -3.24 -18.36 -44.47
N LYS A 242 -4.54 -18.47 -44.23
CA LYS A 242 -5.44 -19.24 -45.09
C LYS A 242 -5.48 -18.68 -46.52
N GLU A 243 -5.50 -17.35 -46.68
CA GLU A 243 -5.41 -16.69 -47.99
C GLU A 243 -4.08 -17.00 -48.68
N LEU A 244 -2.95 -16.81 -47.97
CA LEU A 244 -1.61 -17.08 -48.50
C LEU A 244 -1.45 -18.53 -48.95
N ASN A 245 -1.95 -19.48 -48.17
CA ASN A 245 -1.91 -20.91 -48.50
C ASN A 245 -2.80 -21.25 -49.70
N ALA A 246 -3.96 -20.59 -49.84
CA ALA A 246 -4.83 -20.77 -51.00
C ALA A 246 -4.17 -20.23 -52.28
N ASP A 247 -3.51 -19.08 -52.20
CA ASP A 247 -2.79 -18.48 -53.32
C ASP A 247 -1.55 -19.29 -53.69
N GLN A 248 -0.83 -19.83 -52.71
CA GLN A 248 0.33 -20.71 -52.94
C GLN A 248 -0.06 -21.91 -53.79
N LYS A 249 -1.16 -22.59 -53.42
CA LYS A 249 -1.66 -23.74 -54.19
C LYS A 249 -1.95 -23.38 -55.65
N LYS A 250 -2.67 -22.27 -55.88
CA LYS A 250 -3.00 -21.80 -57.23
C LYS A 250 -1.76 -21.46 -58.05
N ILE A 251 -0.79 -20.79 -57.43
CA ILE A 251 0.43 -20.34 -58.11
C ILE A 251 1.35 -21.52 -58.43
N VAL A 252 1.47 -22.51 -57.55
CA VAL A 252 2.21 -23.75 -57.82
C VAL A 252 1.58 -24.52 -58.98
N GLU A 253 0.25 -24.66 -58.98
CA GLU A 253 -0.47 -25.32 -60.08
C GLU A 253 -0.22 -24.59 -61.41
N ARG A 254 -0.31 -23.26 -61.41
CA ARG A 254 -0.03 -22.43 -62.60
C ARG A 254 1.42 -22.53 -63.06
N LEU A 255 2.40 -22.60 -62.16
CA LEU A 255 3.80 -22.81 -62.52
C LEU A 255 3.98 -24.15 -63.24
N ASN A 256 3.39 -25.22 -62.71
CA ASN A 256 3.46 -26.54 -63.33
C ASN A 256 2.80 -26.53 -64.72
N GLN A 257 1.62 -25.91 -64.86
CA GLN A 257 0.97 -25.76 -66.16
C GLN A 257 1.83 -24.97 -67.16
N THR A 258 2.46 -23.88 -66.73
CA THR A 258 3.40 -23.11 -67.58
C THR A 258 4.59 -23.97 -67.99
N TRP A 259 5.17 -24.75 -67.07
CA TRP A 259 6.25 -25.67 -67.38
C TRP A 259 5.81 -26.74 -68.39
N ASP A 260 4.61 -27.28 -68.22
CA ASP A 260 4.10 -28.36 -69.06
C ASP A 260 3.87 -27.97 -70.52
N ASN A 261 3.63 -26.68 -70.79
CA ASN A 261 3.45 -26.15 -72.14
C ASN A 261 4.76 -26.12 -72.97
N PHE A 262 5.92 -26.28 -72.36
CA PHE A 262 7.19 -26.34 -73.09
C PHE A 262 7.41 -27.68 -73.80
N THR A 263 8.09 -27.63 -74.95
CA THR A 263 8.57 -28.83 -75.63
C THR A 263 9.68 -29.52 -74.84
N SER A 264 9.99 -30.78 -75.15
CA SER A 264 11.07 -31.51 -74.47
C SER A 264 12.45 -30.85 -74.63
N GLU A 265 12.70 -30.21 -75.78
CA GLU A 265 13.95 -29.47 -76.05
C GLU A 265 14.05 -28.22 -75.18
N GLN A 266 12.96 -27.44 -75.10
CA GLN A 266 12.87 -26.26 -74.23
C GLN A 266 13.03 -26.63 -72.75
N LYS A 267 12.39 -27.73 -72.31
CA LYS A 267 12.55 -28.24 -70.94
C LYS A 267 14.00 -28.64 -70.65
N ALA A 268 14.68 -29.31 -71.58
CA ALA A 268 16.08 -29.69 -71.41
C ALA A 268 17.00 -28.46 -71.28
N GLN A 269 16.72 -27.38 -72.03
CA GLN A 269 17.48 -26.14 -71.96
C GLN A 269 17.28 -25.40 -70.62
N LEU A 270 16.08 -25.47 -70.04
CA LEU A 270 15.73 -24.74 -68.81
C LEU A 270 15.87 -25.57 -67.53
N GLN A 271 16.15 -26.86 -67.61
CA GLN A 271 16.08 -27.77 -66.46
C GLN A 271 16.98 -27.33 -65.30
N GLN A 272 18.23 -26.99 -65.57
CA GLN A 272 19.17 -26.55 -64.53
C GLN A 272 18.75 -25.20 -63.96
N ASP A 273 18.42 -24.22 -64.81
CA ASP A 273 17.98 -22.89 -64.39
C ASP A 273 16.72 -22.96 -63.51
N GLN A 274 15.77 -23.85 -63.84
CA GLN A 274 14.57 -24.06 -63.04
C GLN A 274 14.89 -24.69 -61.67
N SER A 275 15.84 -25.64 -61.62
CA SER A 275 16.30 -26.26 -60.35
C SER A 275 16.99 -25.24 -59.45
N ASP A 276 17.98 -24.52 -60.00
CA ASP A 276 18.73 -23.49 -59.27
C ASP A 276 17.80 -22.38 -58.78
N TRP A 277 16.79 -22.03 -59.58
CA TRP A 277 15.79 -21.05 -59.20
C TRP A 277 14.92 -21.50 -58.01
N PHE A 278 14.52 -22.78 -57.94
CA PHE A 278 13.77 -23.30 -56.78
C PHE A 278 14.58 -23.18 -55.49
N GLU A 279 15.84 -23.62 -55.52
CA GLU A 279 16.75 -23.52 -54.38
C GLU A 279 16.95 -22.07 -53.94
N LYS A 280 17.24 -21.18 -54.91
CA LYS A 280 17.44 -19.75 -54.65
C LYS A 280 16.18 -19.12 -54.03
N ARG A 281 15.00 -19.39 -54.59
CA ARG A 281 13.73 -18.87 -54.04
C ARG A 281 13.56 -19.29 -52.59
N ASP A 282 13.78 -20.58 -52.29
CA ASP A 282 13.53 -21.10 -50.95
C ASP A 282 14.50 -20.52 -49.91
N VAL A 283 15.77 -20.34 -50.28
CA VAL A 283 16.78 -19.70 -49.43
C VAL A 283 16.44 -18.21 -49.22
N ASP A 284 16.20 -17.47 -50.31
CA ASP A 284 15.87 -16.04 -50.24
C ASP A 284 14.64 -15.79 -49.37
N CYS A 285 13.58 -16.59 -49.54
CA CYS A 285 12.35 -16.42 -48.79
C CYS A 285 12.51 -16.80 -47.31
N LYS A 286 13.37 -17.76 -46.95
CA LYS A 286 13.69 -18.04 -45.54
C LYS A 286 14.43 -16.88 -44.88
N VAL A 287 15.34 -16.23 -45.60
CA VAL A 287 16.07 -15.06 -45.10
C VAL A 287 15.12 -13.88 -44.91
N ILE A 288 14.28 -13.58 -45.91
CA ILE A 288 13.30 -12.49 -45.85
C ILE A 288 12.30 -12.70 -44.71
N ALA A 289 11.84 -13.94 -44.50
CA ALA A 289 10.89 -14.29 -43.45
C ALA A 289 11.38 -13.98 -42.03
N GLN A 290 12.69 -13.90 -41.81
CA GLN A 290 13.31 -13.56 -40.52
C GLN A 290 13.32 -12.05 -40.23
N THR A 291 12.80 -11.21 -41.14
CA THR A 291 12.76 -9.76 -40.94
C THR A 291 11.91 -9.43 -39.72
N SER A 292 12.54 -8.80 -38.71
CA SER A 292 11.84 -8.32 -37.53
C SER A 292 10.75 -7.32 -37.92
N ILE A 293 9.60 -7.41 -37.25
CA ILE A 293 8.48 -6.49 -37.47
C ILE A 293 8.87 -5.03 -37.23
N HIS A 294 9.80 -4.79 -36.30
CA HIS A 294 10.33 -3.45 -36.03
C HIS A 294 11.10 -2.85 -37.21
N ASN A 295 11.60 -3.70 -38.12
CA ASN A 295 12.30 -3.26 -39.33
C ASN A 295 11.36 -3.06 -40.53
N ILE A 296 10.06 -3.38 -40.37
CA ILE A 296 9.03 -3.10 -41.38
C ILE A 296 8.38 -1.77 -41.02
N ALA A 297 8.47 -0.79 -41.93
CA ALA A 297 7.83 0.50 -41.76
C ALA A 297 6.33 0.33 -41.57
N GLU A 298 5.72 1.10 -40.66
CA GLU A 298 4.31 0.95 -40.28
C GLU A 298 3.35 0.93 -41.48
N LYS A 299 3.59 1.83 -42.46
CA LYS A 299 2.81 1.91 -43.70
C LYS A 299 2.87 0.65 -44.59
N ASP A 300 3.91 -0.18 -44.40
CA ASP A 300 4.17 -1.39 -45.17
C ASP A 300 3.76 -2.66 -44.41
N ARG A 301 3.27 -2.52 -43.17
CA ARG A 301 2.76 -3.63 -42.36
C ARG A 301 1.37 -4.05 -42.83
N GLU A 302 1.15 -5.36 -42.92
CA GLU A 302 -0.18 -5.92 -43.15
C GLU A 302 -1.07 -5.71 -41.91
N THR A 303 -2.39 -5.75 -42.07
CA THR A 303 -3.35 -5.51 -40.98
C THR A 303 -3.07 -6.37 -39.75
N TYR A 304 -2.75 -7.65 -39.93
CA TYR A 304 -2.43 -8.54 -38.79
C TYR A 304 -1.12 -8.13 -38.08
N GLN A 305 -0.18 -7.53 -38.81
CA GLN A 305 1.12 -7.05 -38.32
C GLN A 305 1.03 -5.71 -37.57
N GLN A 306 -0.08 -4.98 -37.72
CA GLN A 306 -0.32 -3.77 -36.93
C GLN A 306 -0.60 -4.09 -35.45
N HIS A 307 -0.99 -5.34 -35.14
CA HIS A 307 -1.25 -5.82 -33.78
C HIS A 307 -0.08 -6.60 -33.16
N TYR A 308 1.15 -6.40 -33.66
CA TYR A 308 2.31 -7.19 -33.26
C TYR A 308 2.67 -7.07 -31.77
N ASP A 309 2.27 -5.99 -31.10
CA ASP A 309 2.49 -5.80 -29.66
C ASP A 309 1.77 -6.87 -28.80
N TYR A 310 0.76 -7.55 -29.36
CA TYR A 310 0.01 -8.62 -28.69
C TYR A 310 0.47 -10.04 -29.06
N TRP A 311 1.56 -10.16 -29.83
CA TRP A 311 2.03 -11.47 -30.28
C TRP A 311 2.85 -12.19 -29.22
N ASP A 312 2.44 -13.42 -28.93
CA ASP A 312 3.28 -14.40 -28.25
C ASP A 312 4.30 -15.04 -29.21
N GLU A 313 5.12 -15.96 -28.71
CA GLU A 313 6.13 -16.65 -29.51
C GLU A 313 5.54 -17.53 -30.62
N GLN A 314 4.34 -18.10 -30.42
CA GLN A 314 3.67 -18.89 -31.45
C GLN A 314 3.19 -18.00 -32.59
N MET A 315 2.62 -16.84 -32.29
CA MET A 315 2.23 -15.84 -33.28
C MET A 315 3.45 -15.32 -34.04
N LYS A 316 4.57 -15.04 -33.37
CA LYS A 316 5.83 -14.65 -34.06
C LYS A 316 6.29 -15.72 -35.06
N ALA A 317 6.25 -17.00 -34.66
CA ALA A 317 6.58 -18.11 -35.55
C ALA A 317 5.60 -18.24 -36.73
N GLN A 318 4.29 -18.08 -36.48
CA GLN A 318 3.28 -18.05 -37.53
C GLN A 318 3.51 -16.89 -38.50
N ASN A 319 3.82 -15.69 -38.02
CA ASN A 319 4.17 -14.56 -38.88
C ASN A 319 5.38 -14.89 -39.77
N GLN A 320 6.41 -15.56 -39.24
CA GLN A 320 7.56 -15.98 -40.03
C GLN A 320 7.14 -16.94 -41.17
N ASP A 321 6.27 -17.92 -40.89
CA ASP A 321 5.72 -18.81 -41.93
C ASP A 321 4.90 -18.06 -42.99
N MET A 322 4.07 -17.11 -42.55
CA MET A 322 3.30 -16.23 -43.44
C MET A 322 4.22 -15.41 -44.35
N GLN A 323 5.29 -14.82 -43.81
CA GLN A 323 6.23 -14.03 -44.60
C GLN A 323 7.00 -14.89 -45.61
N TYR A 324 7.37 -16.13 -45.23
CA TYR A 324 7.93 -17.10 -46.17
C TYR A 324 6.95 -17.39 -47.30
N THR A 325 5.70 -17.74 -46.97
CA THR A 325 4.67 -18.07 -47.96
C THR A 325 4.36 -16.90 -48.89
N LYS A 326 4.33 -15.67 -48.36
CA LYS A 326 4.16 -14.44 -49.15
C LYS A 326 5.29 -14.26 -50.15
N CYS A 327 6.55 -14.37 -49.71
CA CYS A 327 7.71 -14.31 -50.60
C CYS A 327 7.67 -15.41 -51.66
N PHE A 328 7.35 -16.65 -51.25
CA PHE A 328 7.24 -17.80 -52.14
C PHE A 328 6.23 -17.53 -53.26
N ASN A 329 5.04 -17.04 -52.90
CA ASN A 329 3.96 -16.74 -53.85
C ASN A 329 4.37 -15.65 -54.84
N GLN A 330 4.99 -14.58 -54.34
CA GLN A 330 5.48 -13.49 -55.17
C GLN A 330 6.55 -13.98 -56.16
N LYS A 331 7.60 -14.63 -55.68
CA LYS A 331 8.71 -15.11 -56.52
C LYS A 331 8.24 -16.12 -57.55
N THR A 332 7.32 -17.00 -57.17
CA THR A 332 6.77 -17.99 -58.10
C THR A 332 5.92 -17.33 -59.17
N SER A 333 5.16 -16.28 -58.84
CA SER A 333 4.43 -15.48 -59.83
C SER A 333 5.38 -14.76 -60.81
N GLU A 334 6.46 -14.16 -60.30
CA GLU A 334 7.52 -13.54 -61.13
C GLU A 334 8.14 -14.57 -62.09
N ARG A 335 8.40 -15.79 -61.61
CA ARG A 335 8.96 -16.88 -62.43
C ARG A 335 8.01 -17.36 -63.51
N ILE A 336 6.71 -17.46 -63.23
CA ILE A 336 5.70 -17.78 -64.26
C ILE A 336 5.74 -16.75 -65.38
N VAL A 337 5.84 -15.46 -65.05
CA VAL A 337 5.96 -14.38 -66.05
C VAL A 337 7.25 -14.55 -66.87
N TYR A 338 8.38 -14.82 -66.23
CA TYR A 338 9.64 -15.09 -66.92
C TYR A 338 9.52 -16.26 -67.91
N LEU A 339 9.03 -17.41 -67.45
CA LEU A 339 8.90 -18.62 -68.28
C LEU A 339 7.98 -18.38 -69.47
N ASN A 340 6.86 -17.68 -69.30
CA ASN A 340 5.96 -17.38 -70.41
C ASN A 340 6.59 -16.51 -71.51
N ASN A 341 7.72 -15.83 -71.24
CA ASN A 341 8.37 -14.91 -72.19
C ASN A 341 9.75 -15.38 -72.65
N VAL A 342 10.30 -16.46 -72.09
CA VAL A 342 11.70 -16.86 -72.31
C VAL A 342 11.99 -17.34 -73.75
N PHE A 343 10.97 -17.76 -74.49
CA PHE A 343 11.06 -18.20 -75.89
C PHE A 343 10.15 -17.42 -76.85
N ASN A 344 9.56 -16.30 -76.40
CA ASN A 344 8.71 -15.45 -77.23
C ASN A 344 9.50 -14.36 -77.96
#